data_AF-A0A671L3D8-F1
#
_entry.id   AF-A0A671L3D8-F1
#
_cell.length_a   1.000
_cell.length_b   1.000
_cell.length_c   1.000
_cell.angle_alpha   90.00
_cell.angle_beta   90.00
_cell.angle_gamma   90.00
#
_symmetry.space_group_name_H-M   'P 1'
#
loop_
_entity.id
_entity.type
_entity.pdbx_description
1 polymer ?
#
loop_
_entity_poly.entity_id
_entity_poly.type
_entity_poly.pdbx_seq_one_letter_code
_entity_poly.pdbx_strand_id
1 'polypeptide(L)'
;CLVLLCVLLLTAVIVLCVHIHTNNTHYTEESGELLINITKLAEEKDQLLTRNTELTEKTDQLLNKIVNLTEARDQLVNNSMQLTKERDGLLSNGWIYYQANLYFVSSEKKSWTESRRYCMERGADLIIINNREEQVSETHFITIKISANANVWIGLTDSDVEGSWKWVDGSTLTSGSTEHLMLICCYRFWDPREPNGHRGENCALTYLPGWADYPCSDLFLWICEKSILK
;
A
#
# COMPACT_ATOMS: atom_id res chain seq x y z
N CYS A 1 -21.01 27.54 -108.62
CA CYS A 1 -20.41 26.36 -107.97
C CYS A 1 -19.27 26.69 -107.00
N LEU A 2 -18.21 27.37 -107.42
CA LEU A 2 -17.00 27.56 -106.59
C LEU A 2 -17.25 28.35 -105.29
N VAL A 3 -17.99 29.46 -105.36
CA VAL A 3 -18.28 30.33 -104.19
C VAL A 3 -19.09 29.60 -103.12
N LEU A 4 -20.11 28.82 -103.53
CA LEU A 4 -20.93 28.04 -102.61
C LEU A 4 -20.10 26.95 -101.89
N LEU A 5 -19.18 26.31 -102.62
CA LEU A 5 -18.27 25.30 -102.07
C LEU A 5 -17.29 25.90 -101.06
N CYS A 6 -16.75 27.09 -101.35
CA CYS A 6 -15.90 27.84 -100.42
C CYS A 6 -16.64 28.23 -99.15
N VAL A 7 -17.89 28.70 -99.25
CA VAL A 7 -18.71 29.04 -98.08
C VAL A 7 -18.98 27.81 -97.21
N LEU A 8 -19.34 26.67 -97.83
CA LEU A 8 -19.57 25.42 -97.10
C LEU A 8 -18.29 24.91 -96.41
N LEU A 9 -17.15 24.94 -97.09
CA LEU A 9 -15.86 24.59 -96.50
C LEU A 9 -15.49 25.53 -95.34
N LEU A 10 -15.71 26.84 -95.48
CA LEU A 10 -15.44 27.80 -94.42
C LEU A 10 -16.30 27.52 -93.18
N THR A 11 -17.60 27.24 -93.38
CA THR A 11 -18.50 26.89 -92.28
C THR A 11 -18.10 25.59 -91.59
N ALA A 12 -17.67 24.57 -92.33
CA ALA A 12 -17.21 23.31 -91.75
C ALA A 12 -15.94 23.49 -90.91
N VAL A 13 -14.98 24.31 -91.38
CA VAL A 13 -13.76 24.64 -90.63
C VAL A 13 -14.10 25.43 -89.36
N ILE A 14 -15.01 26.41 -89.42
CA ILE A 14 -15.42 27.18 -88.25
C ILE A 14 -16.09 26.27 -87.21
N VAL A 15 -17.02 25.41 -87.63
CA VAL A 15 -17.70 24.46 -86.73
C VAL A 15 -16.69 23.51 -86.09
N LEU A 16 -15.72 23.00 -86.87
CA LEU A 16 -14.67 22.12 -86.35
C LEU A 16 -13.76 22.86 -85.35
N CYS A 17 -13.37 24.10 -85.64
CA CYS A 17 -12.59 24.93 -84.72
C CYS A 17 -13.33 25.21 -83.42
N VAL A 18 -14.63 25.54 -83.48
CA VAL A 18 -15.46 25.75 -82.29
C VAL A 18 -15.55 24.47 -81.47
N HIS A 19 -15.82 23.32 -82.11
CA HIS A 19 -15.90 22.03 -81.42
C HIS A 19 -14.59 21.64 -80.72
N ILE A 20 -13.45 21.80 -81.41
CA ILE A 20 -12.12 21.55 -80.83
C ILE A 20 -11.85 22.49 -79.65
N HIS A 21 -12.19 23.78 -79.79
CA HIS A 21 -12.01 24.75 -78.71
C HIS A 21 -12.84 24.39 -77.48
N THR A 22 -14.13 24.10 -77.65
CA THR A 22 -15.03 23.71 -76.55
C THR A 22 -14.58 22.42 -75.86
N ASN A 23 -14.13 21.41 -76.61
CA ASN A 23 -13.60 20.19 -76.01
C ASN A 23 -12.31 20.47 -75.23
N ASN A 24 -11.39 21.26 -75.81
CA ASN A 24 -10.15 21.63 -75.11
C ASN A 24 -10.44 22.41 -73.82
N THR A 25 -11.41 23.33 -73.82
CA THR A 25 -11.80 24.07 -72.60
C THR A 25 -12.39 23.13 -71.55
N HIS A 26 -13.26 22.19 -71.95
CA HIS A 26 -13.82 21.18 -71.04
C HIS A 26 -12.73 20.30 -70.42
N TYR A 27 -11.78 19.81 -71.23
CA TYR A 27 -10.65 19.02 -70.72
C TYR A 27 -9.76 19.83 -69.76
N THR A 28 -9.54 21.12 -70.01
CA THR A 28 -8.79 21.96 -69.08
C THR A 28 -9.52 22.18 -67.76
N GLU A 29 -10.85 22.30 -67.79
CA GLU A 29 -11.68 22.41 -66.57
C GLU A 29 -11.64 21.12 -65.75
N GLU A 30 -11.90 19.97 -66.38
CA GLU A 30 -11.85 18.65 -65.74
C GLU A 30 -10.45 18.37 -65.15
N SER A 31 -9.38 18.71 -65.88
CA SER A 31 -8.00 18.60 -65.39
C SER A 31 -7.74 19.52 -64.19
N GLY A 32 -8.36 20.70 -64.15
CA GLY A 32 -8.25 21.63 -63.03
C GLY A 32 -8.94 21.11 -61.77
N GLU A 33 -10.15 20.56 -61.90
CA GLU A 33 -10.87 19.93 -60.80
C GLU A 33 -10.13 18.71 -60.25
N LEU A 34 -9.57 17.88 -61.14
CA LEU A 34 -8.79 16.72 -60.73
C LEU A 34 -7.56 17.12 -59.91
N LEU A 35 -6.88 18.19 -60.32
CA LEU A 35 -5.71 18.72 -59.61
C LEU A 35 -6.07 19.17 -58.19
N ILE A 36 -7.18 19.90 -58.02
CA ILE A 36 -7.67 20.36 -56.69
C ILE A 36 -7.98 19.17 -55.78
N ASN A 37 -8.63 18.14 -56.32
CA ASN A 37 -8.93 16.93 -55.55
C ASN A 37 -7.63 16.22 -55.12
N ILE A 38 -6.65 16.10 -56.02
CA ILE A 38 -5.35 15.49 -55.70
C ILE A 38 -4.62 16.26 -54.60
N THR A 39 -4.61 17.61 -54.66
CA THR A 39 -3.95 18.41 -53.62
C THR A 39 -4.65 18.27 -52.27
N LYS A 40 -5.98 18.26 -52.25
CA LYS A 40 -6.75 18.04 -51.01
C LYS A 40 -6.48 16.67 -50.40
N LEU A 41 -6.44 15.61 -51.22
CA LEU A 41 -6.09 14.26 -50.74
C LEU A 41 -4.64 14.20 -50.21
N ALA A 42 -3.71 14.94 -50.82
CA ALA A 42 -2.33 15.02 -50.33
C ALA A 42 -2.26 15.67 -48.93
N GLU A 43 -2.99 16.76 -48.71
CA GLU A 43 -3.10 17.42 -47.41
C GLU A 43 -3.72 16.49 -46.34
N GLU A 44 -4.80 15.79 -46.68
CA GLU A 44 -5.44 14.82 -45.77
C GLU A 44 -4.49 13.67 -45.40
N LYS A 45 -3.70 13.18 -46.36
CA LYS A 45 -2.68 12.14 -46.13
C LYS A 45 -1.58 12.63 -45.17
N ASP A 46 -1.10 13.86 -45.33
CA ASP A 46 -0.06 14.43 -44.47
C ASP A 46 -0.54 14.65 -43.03
N GLN A 47 -1.81 15.07 -42.87
CA GLN A 47 -2.46 15.15 -41.56
C GLN A 47 -2.59 13.78 -40.89
N LEU A 48 -3.00 12.75 -41.64
CA LEU A 48 -3.08 11.38 -41.14
C LEU A 48 -1.71 10.84 -40.76
N LEU A 49 -0.67 11.13 -41.54
CA LEU A 49 0.70 10.73 -41.24
C LEU A 49 1.16 11.32 -39.91
N THR A 50 0.92 12.62 -39.70
CA THR A 50 1.26 13.32 -38.46
C THR A 50 0.52 12.72 -37.25
N ARG A 51 -0.78 12.48 -37.38
CA ARG A 51 -1.57 11.86 -36.30
C ARG A 51 -1.11 10.44 -35.99
N ASN A 52 -0.70 9.66 -36.99
CA ASN A 52 -0.14 8.33 -36.78
C ASN A 52 1.19 8.38 -36.03
N THR A 53 2.08 9.32 -36.37
CA THR A 53 3.35 9.48 -35.64
C THR A 53 3.14 9.88 -34.17
N GLU A 54 2.19 10.79 -33.89
CA GLU A 54 1.81 11.14 -32.52
C GLU A 54 1.23 9.96 -31.75
N LEU A 55 0.45 9.10 -32.42
CA LEU A 55 -0.10 7.89 -31.82
C LEU A 55 0.98 6.86 -31.48
N THR A 56 1.98 6.70 -32.35
CA THR A 56 3.15 5.85 -32.09
C THR A 56 3.90 6.33 -30.86
N GLU A 57 4.20 7.63 -30.76
CA GLU A 57 4.90 8.20 -29.60
C GLU A 57 4.12 8.00 -28.30
N LYS A 58 2.79 8.20 -28.32
CA LYS A 58 1.92 7.92 -27.17
C LYS A 58 1.93 6.44 -26.79
N THR A 59 2.00 5.54 -27.77
CA THR A 59 2.08 4.09 -27.55
C THR A 59 3.39 3.72 -26.87
N ASP A 60 4.52 4.27 -27.32
CA ASP A 60 5.84 4.03 -26.71
C ASP A 60 5.91 4.55 -25.27
N GLN A 61 5.34 5.74 -25.02
CA GLN A 61 5.24 6.30 -23.68
C GLN A 61 4.40 5.42 -22.74
N LEU A 62 3.27 4.89 -23.24
CA LEU A 62 2.43 3.96 -22.47
C LEU A 62 3.14 2.63 -22.21
N LEU A 63 3.86 2.10 -23.19
CA LEU A 63 4.62 0.86 -23.05
C LEU A 63 5.67 1.00 -21.95
N ASN A 64 6.42 2.10 -21.92
CA ASN A 64 7.40 2.37 -20.87
C ASN A 64 6.75 2.44 -19.47
N LYS A 65 5.57 3.07 -19.35
CA LYS A 65 4.82 3.09 -18.08
C LYS A 65 4.40 1.69 -17.65
N ILE A 66 3.94 0.86 -18.60
CA ILE A 66 3.53 -0.53 -18.32
C ILE A 66 4.71 -1.37 -17.85
N VAL A 67 5.89 -1.22 -18.46
CA VAL A 67 7.11 -1.92 -18.04
C VAL A 67 7.50 -1.52 -16.62
N ASN A 68 7.58 -0.23 -16.32
CA ASN A 68 7.93 0.25 -14.97
C ASN A 68 6.93 -0.23 -13.91
N LEU A 69 5.63 -0.21 -14.22
CA LEU A 69 4.59 -0.71 -13.30
C LEU A 69 4.68 -2.24 -13.11
N THR A 70 5.06 -2.98 -14.15
CA THR A 70 5.27 -4.42 -14.09
C THR A 70 6.43 -4.76 -13.17
N GLU A 71 7.55 -4.05 -13.30
CA GLU A 71 8.72 -4.22 -12.42
C GLU A 71 8.38 -3.91 -10.95
N ALA A 72 7.67 -2.80 -10.69
CA ALA A 72 7.23 -2.46 -9.34
C ALA A 72 6.29 -3.51 -8.74
N ARG A 73 5.35 -4.04 -9.53
CA ARG A 73 4.48 -5.14 -9.11
C ARG A 73 5.27 -6.39 -8.76
N ASP A 74 6.23 -6.77 -9.60
CA ASP A 74 7.01 -7.99 -9.39
C ASP A 74 7.89 -7.89 -8.12
N GLN A 75 8.42 -6.69 -7.83
CA GLN A 75 9.09 -6.40 -6.55
C GLN A 75 8.15 -6.58 -5.36
N LEU A 76 6.94 -6.02 -5.42
CA LEU A 76 5.94 -6.16 -4.35
C LEU A 76 5.53 -7.62 -4.14
N VAL A 77 5.34 -8.38 -5.22
CA VAL A 77 5.01 -9.81 -5.14
C VAL A 77 6.14 -10.60 -4.46
N ASN A 78 7.40 -10.33 -4.81
CA ASN A 78 8.53 -10.99 -4.17
C ASN A 78 8.61 -10.66 -2.66
N ASN A 79 8.42 -9.39 -2.29
CA ASN A 79 8.39 -8.98 -0.89
C ASN A 79 7.24 -9.66 -0.12
N SER A 80 6.05 -9.73 -0.72
CA SER A 80 4.90 -10.42 -0.13
C SER A 80 5.17 -11.92 0.07
N MET A 81 5.88 -12.56 -0.86
CA MET A 81 6.25 -13.97 -0.75
C MET A 81 7.25 -14.21 0.38
N GLN A 82 8.24 -13.32 0.56
CA GLN A 82 9.18 -13.39 1.68
C GLN A 82 8.46 -13.21 3.03
N LEU A 83 7.61 -12.20 3.16
CA LEU A 83 6.81 -11.96 4.37
C LEU A 83 5.91 -13.16 4.72
N THR A 84 5.32 -13.80 3.71
CA THR A 84 4.51 -15.01 3.89
C THR A 84 5.35 -16.15 4.44
N LYS A 85 6.54 -16.37 3.88
CA LYS A 85 7.48 -17.40 4.34
C LYS A 85 7.95 -17.16 5.78
N GLU A 86 8.24 -15.91 6.13
CA GLU A 86 8.61 -15.52 7.50
C GLU A 86 7.47 -15.78 8.48
N ARG A 87 6.25 -15.36 8.15
CA ARG A 87 5.05 -15.62 8.96
C ARG A 87 4.85 -17.11 9.16
N ASP A 88 4.88 -17.91 8.10
CA ASP A 88 4.65 -19.34 8.18
C ASP A 88 5.75 -20.06 9.00
N GLY A 89 7.00 -19.59 8.89
CA GLY A 89 8.11 -20.05 9.72
C GLY A 89 7.91 -19.74 11.20
N LEU A 90 7.40 -18.55 11.54
CA LEU A 90 7.10 -18.17 12.93
C LEU A 90 5.94 -19.00 13.49
N LEU A 91 4.88 -19.21 12.72
CA LEU A 91 3.76 -20.06 13.13
C LEU A 91 4.22 -21.50 13.41
N SER A 92 5.14 -22.04 12.61
CA SER A 92 5.76 -23.35 12.85
C SER A 92 6.60 -23.40 14.13
N ASN A 93 7.07 -22.27 14.63
CA ASN A 93 7.90 -22.15 15.84
C ASN A 93 7.08 -21.79 17.09
N GLY A 94 5.76 -21.96 17.05
CA GLY A 94 4.87 -21.72 18.20
C GLY A 94 4.43 -20.27 18.38
N TRP A 95 4.65 -19.40 17.39
CA TRP A 95 4.03 -18.07 17.40
C TRP A 95 2.55 -18.17 17.01
N ILE A 96 1.75 -17.27 17.57
CA ILE A 96 0.31 -17.17 17.37
C ILE A 96 0.04 -15.88 16.61
N TYR A 97 -0.66 -15.96 15.48
CA TYR A 97 -1.13 -14.79 14.76
C TYR A 97 -2.51 -14.37 15.27
N TYR A 98 -2.65 -13.10 15.65
CA TYR A 98 -3.91 -12.50 16.08
C TYR A 98 -3.89 -11.00 15.76
N GLN A 99 -5.01 -10.45 15.27
CA GLN A 99 -5.18 -9.01 14.98
C GLN A 99 -3.98 -8.31 14.31
N ALA A 100 -3.40 -8.93 13.26
CA ALA A 100 -2.24 -8.40 12.51
C ALA A 100 -0.90 -8.36 13.26
N ASN A 101 -0.83 -8.98 14.43
CA ASN A 101 0.37 -9.14 15.24
C ASN A 101 0.72 -10.63 15.41
N LEU A 102 1.98 -10.88 15.73
CA LEU A 102 2.50 -12.20 16.10
C LEU A 102 2.89 -12.19 17.57
N TYR A 103 2.39 -13.18 18.30
CA TYR A 103 2.64 -13.34 19.72
C TYR A 103 3.38 -14.64 19.98
N PHE A 104 4.34 -14.61 20.89
CA PHE A 104 4.96 -15.81 21.42
C PHE A 104 4.77 -15.81 22.91
N VAL A 105 4.41 -16.97 23.46
CA VAL A 105 4.35 -17.12 24.91
C VAL A 105 5.26 -18.23 25.35
N SER A 106 6.06 -17.91 26.35
CA SER A 106 7.06 -18.81 26.88
C SER A 106 6.45 -20.04 27.56
N SER A 107 7.14 -21.17 27.45
CA SER A 107 6.93 -22.36 28.29
C SER A 107 7.83 -22.39 29.52
N GLU A 108 8.86 -21.54 29.57
CA GLU A 108 9.81 -21.41 30.69
C GLU A 108 9.62 -20.07 31.41
N LYS A 109 10.18 -19.94 32.61
CA LYS A 109 10.10 -18.71 33.42
C LYS A 109 11.45 -17.99 33.43
N LYS A 110 11.43 -16.66 33.32
CA LYS A 110 12.61 -15.78 33.32
C LYS A 110 12.35 -14.48 34.06
N SER A 111 13.42 -13.78 34.42
CA SER A 111 13.34 -12.40 34.91
C SER A 111 12.82 -11.48 33.80
N TRP A 112 12.24 -10.33 34.17
CA TRP A 112 11.67 -9.40 33.19
C TRP A 112 12.71 -8.98 32.13
N THR A 113 13.94 -8.73 32.58
CA THR A 113 15.05 -8.33 31.70
C THR A 113 15.44 -9.44 30.72
N GLU A 114 15.51 -10.69 31.19
CA GLU A 114 15.83 -11.83 30.32
C GLU A 114 14.70 -12.17 29.35
N SER A 115 13.46 -12.03 29.80
CA SER A 115 12.26 -12.16 28.95
C SER A 115 12.26 -11.12 27.82
N ARG A 116 12.54 -9.85 28.15
CA ARG A 116 12.67 -8.79 27.14
C ARG A 116 13.78 -9.09 26.13
N ARG A 117 14.95 -9.48 26.63
CA ARG A 117 16.08 -9.89 25.79
C ARG A 117 15.70 -11.02 24.83
N TYR A 118 14.97 -12.04 25.31
CA TYR A 118 14.50 -13.14 24.47
C TYR A 118 13.64 -12.66 23.29
N CYS A 119 12.73 -11.72 23.54
CA CYS A 119 11.87 -11.14 22.51
C CYS A 119 12.68 -10.30 21.51
N MET A 120 13.56 -9.43 22.00
CA MET A 120 14.42 -8.57 21.17
C MET A 120 15.32 -9.38 20.23
N GLU A 121 15.89 -10.49 20.70
CA GLU A 121 16.70 -11.42 19.88
C GLU A 121 15.92 -12.04 18.71
N ARG A 122 14.58 -11.97 18.73
CA ARG A 122 13.68 -12.48 17.68
C ARG A 122 13.01 -11.36 16.87
N GLY A 123 13.47 -10.12 17.04
CA GLY A 123 12.90 -8.95 16.37
C GLY A 123 11.48 -8.63 16.84
N ALA A 124 11.20 -8.92 18.10
CA ALA A 124 9.97 -8.61 18.84
C ALA A 124 10.32 -7.80 20.09
N ASP A 125 9.34 -7.42 20.90
CA ASP A 125 9.58 -6.97 22.28
C ASP A 125 8.54 -7.61 23.22
N LEU A 126 8.59 -7.36 24.52
CA LEU A 126 7.50 -7.73 25.41
C LEU A 126 6.21 -7.03 24.98
N ILE A 127 5.08 -7.71 25.10
CA ILE A 127 3.77 -7.18 24.67
C ILE A 127 3.46 -5.81 25.28
N ILE A 128 2.97 -4.91 24.43
CA ILE A 128 2.45 -3.59 24.81
C ILE A 128 0.92 -3.69 24.76
N ILE A 129 0.23 -3.06 25.71
CA ILE A 129 -1.23 -3.12 25.76
C ILE A 129 -1.79 -1.71 25.68
N ASN A 130 -2.13 -1.28 24.47
CA ASN A 130 -2.43 0.12 24.16
C ASN A 130 -3.87 0.52 24.49
N ASN A 131 -4.83 -0.43 24.55
CA ASN A 131 -6.21 -0.12 24.91
C ASN A 131 -6.99 -1.29 25.55
N ARG A 132 -8.22 -1.02 25.99
CA ARG A 132 -9.07 -2.01 26.70
C ARG A 132 -9.60 -3.12 25.81
N GLU A 133 -9.89 -2.82 24.55
CA GLU A 133 -10.30 -3.85 23.60
C GLU A 133 -9.14 -4.80 23.35
N GLU A 134 -7.92 -4.29 23.28
CA GLU A 134 -6.67 -5.04 23.14
C GLU A 134 -6.36 -5.91 24.39
N GLN A 135 -6.43 -5.37 25.61
CA GLN A 135 -6.27 -6.18 26.84
C GLN A 135 -7.29 -7.33 26.93
N VAL A 136 -8.56 -7.03 26.69
CA VAL A 136 -9.66 -7.99 26.88
C VAL A 136 -9.75 -8.97 25.71
N SER A 137 -9.27 -8.62 24.52
CA SER A 137 -9.31 -9.53 23.36
C SER A 137 -7.98 -10.25 23.16
N GLU A 138 -6.84 -9.55 23.14
CA GLU A 138 -5.53 -10.12 22.83
C GLU A 138 -4.96 -10.88 24.01
N THR A 139 -4.78 -10.24 25.17
CA THR A 139 -4.21 -10.92 26.35
C THR A 139 -5.14 -12.04 26.80
N HIS A 140 -6.46 -11.85 26.78
CA HIS A 140 -7.43 -12.90 27.07
C HIS A 140 -7.35 -14.07 26.08
N PHE A 141 -7.31 -13.80 24.78
CA PHE A 141 -7.19 -14.86 23.78
C PHE A 141 -5.88 -15.62 23.93
N ILE A 142 -4.76 -14.92 24.10
CA ILE A 142 -3.41 -15.48 24.20
C ILE A 142 -3.26 -16.30 25.49
N THR A 143 -3.67 -15.77 26.63
CA THR A 143 -3.58 -16.49 27.92
C THR A 143 -4.55 -17.66 28.00
N ILE A 144 -5.77 -17.57 27.45
CA ILE A 144 -6.69 -18.73 27.36
C ILE A 144 -6.06 -19.89 26.59
N LYS A 145 -5.26 -19.61 25.56
CA LYS A 145 -4.58 -20.66 24.78
C LYS A 145 -3.52 -21.43 25.58
N ILE A 146 -3.11 -20.93 26.74
CA ILE A 146 -1.96 -21.43 27.50
C ILE A 146 -2.41 -21.96 28.85
N SER A 147 -3.16 -21.15 29.59
CA SER A 147 -3.91 -21.47 30.81
C SER A 147 -4.52 -20.17 31.33
N ALA A 148 -5.79 -20.19 31.72
CA ALA A 148 -6.52 -19.02 32.21
C ALA A 148 -5.96 -18.40 33.52
N ASN A 149 -4.89 -18.98 34.11
CA ASN A 149 -4.28 -18.56 35.36
C ASN A 149 -2.75 -18.34 35.26
N ALA A 150 -2.23 -18.09 34.07
CA ALA A 150 -0.81 -17.86 33.87
C ALA A 150 -0.41 -16.42 34.25
N ASN A 151 0.55 -16.31 35.17
CA ASN A 151 1.24 -15.06 35.50
C ASN A 151 2.31 -14.80 34.43
N VAL A 152 2.15 -13.73 33.66
CA VAL A 152 3.02 -13.41 32.52
C VAL A 152 3.53 -11.97 32.61
N TRP A 153 4.82 -11.79 32.33
CA TRP A 153 5.42 -10.47 32.15
C TRP A 153 4.87 -9.77 30.90
N ILE A 154 4.61 -8.47 31.06
CA ILE A 154 4.29 -7.55 29.97
C ILE A 154 5.36 -6.47 29.87
N GLY A 155 5.37 -5.73 28.76
CA GLY A 155 6.39 -4.75 28.45
C GLY A 155 6.25 -3.43 29.21
N LEU A 156 5.90 -3.45 30.50
CA LEU A 156 5.64 -2.25 31.30
C LEU A 156 6.52 -2.22 32.56
N THR A 157 7.20 -1.10 32.80
CA THR A 157 8.13 -0.90 33.94
C THR A 157 8.18 0.56 34.37
N ASP A 158 8.41 0.84 35.65
CA ASP A 158 8.69 2.18 36.19
C ASP A 158 10.11 2.28 36.80
N SER A 159 10.99 1.35 36.45
CA SER A 159 12.38 1.25 36.97
C SER A 159 13.23 2.51 36.78
N ASP A 160 12.91 3.36 35.81
CA ASP A 160 13.56 4.65 35.60
C ASP A 160 13.19 5.68 36.68
N VAL A 161 11.89 5.78 36.98
CA VAL A 161 11.30 6.79 37.86
C VAL A 161 10.06 6.16 38.52
N GLU A 162 10.20 5.86 39.81
CA GLU A 162 9.13 5.38 40.69
C GLU A 162 7.76 6.02 40.41
N GLY A 163 6.75 5.20 40.12
CA GLY A 163 5.38 5.63 39.83
C GLY A 163 5.17 6.17 38.40
N SER A 164 6.22 6.27 37.58
CA SER A 164 6.16 6.67 36.17
C SER A 164 6.36 5.46 35.25
N TRP A 165 5.28 4.72 35.05
CA TRP A 165 5.27 3.52 34.21
C TRP A 165 5.46 3.84 32.73
N LYS A 166 6.34 3.09 32.08
CA LYS A 166 6.68 3.18 30.65
C LYS A 166 6.60 1.82 29.99
N TRP A 167 6.10 1.83 28.76
CA TRP A 167 6.16 0.69 27.88
C TRP A 167 7.56 0.52 27.29
N VAL A 168 7.86 -0.69 26.81
CA VAL A 168 9.14 -1.03 26.19
C VAL A 168 9.46 -0.23 24.91
N ASP A 169 8.45 0.36 24.25
CA ASP A 169 8.61 1.30 23.14
C ASP A 169 8.96 2.73 23.58
N GLY A 170 9.00 2.99 24.89
CA GLY A 170 9.28 4.28 25.50
C GLY A 170 8.06 5.18 25.72
N SER A 171 6.86 4.77 25.27
CA SER A 171 5.64 5.49 25.57
C SER A 171 5.32 5.40 27.06
N THR A 172 4.91 6.53 27.66
CA THR A 172 4.48 6.54 29.06
C THR A 172 3.09 5.96 29.17
N LEU A 173 2.81 5.19 30.22
CA LEU A 173 1.46 4.82 30.59
C LEU A 173 0.68 6.10 30.92
N THR A 174 -0.04 6.64 29.95
CA THR A 174 -0.84 7.84 30.17
C THR A 174 -1.94 7.53 31.18
N SER A 175 -1.81 8.09 32.39
CA SER A 175 -2.96 8.38 33.22
C SER A 175 -3.87 9.27 32.39
N GLY A 176 -5.12 8.86 32.14
CA GLY A 176 -6.13 9.75 31.59
C GLY A 176 -6.29 10.94 32.54
N SER A 177 -5.48 11.97 32.34
CA SER A 177 -5.49 13.21 33.10
C SER A 177 -6.26 14.21 32.26
N THR A 178 -7.57 14.18 32.39
CA THR A 178 -8.36 15.40 32.33
C THR A 178 -9.70 15.14 32.99
N GLU A 179 -10.09 16.11 33.79
CA GLU A 179 -11.31 16.22 34.58
C GLU A 179 -12.58 16.12 33.72
N HIS A 180 -12.90 14.96 33.18
CA HIS A 180 -14.26 14.66 32.75
C HIS A 180 -14.47 13.17 32.60
N LEU A 181 -15.65 12.75 33.04
CA LEU A 181 -16.09 11.38 33.17
C LEU A 181 -15.73 10.48 31.98
N MET A 182 -15.38 9.24 32.34
CA MET A 182 -15.65 8.03 31.57
C MET A 182 -14.71 7.74 30.39
N LEU A 183 -13.40 7.72 30.62
CA LEU A 183 -12.41 6.98 29.78
C LEU A 183 -11.15 6.61 30.59
N ILE A 184 -11.34 5.97 31.75
CA ILE A 184 -10.25 5.37 32.55
C ILE A 184 -10.06 3.93 32.05
N CYS A 185 -9.24 3.74 31.01
CA CYS A 185 -8.92 2.41 30.51
C CYS A 185 -7.62 1.87 31.12
N CYS A 186 -6.52 2.64 31.12
CA CYS A 186 -5.18 2.09 31.44
C CYS A 186 -4.92 1.89 32.95
N TYR A 187 -5.43 2.79 33.82
CA TYR A 187 -5.29 2.64 35.28
C TYR A 187 -6.29 1.65 35.90
N ARG A 188 -7.21 1.11 35.09
CA ARG A 188 -8.24 0.17 35.53
C ARG A 188 -7.84 -1.30 35.34
N PHE A 189 -6.62 -1.53 34.86
CA PHE A 189 -6.03 -2.86 34.76
C PHE A 189 -5.19 -3.21 35.98
N TRP A 190 -4.62 -2.22 36.68
CA TRP A 190 -4.03 -2.47 38.00
C TRP A 190 -5.10 -3.04 38.93
N ASP A 191 -4.76 -4.16 39.57
CA ASP A 191 -5.65 -4.77 40.54
C ASP A 191 -5.84 -3.84 41.76
N PRO A 192 -6.93 -4.01 42.53
CA PRO A 192 -7.20 -3.11 43.64
C PRO A 192 -6.03 -3.04 44.64
N ARG A 193 -5.44 -1.84 44.72
CA ARG A 193 -4.25 -1.45 45.51
C ARG A 193 -2.90 -1.59 44.81
N GLU A 194 -2.87 -2.03 43.56
CA GLU A 194 -1.67 -2.01 42.73
C GLU A 194 -1.54 -0.70 41.93
N PRO A 195 -0.31 -0.31 41.53
CA PRO A 195 0.97 -0.89 41.96
C PRO A 195 1.33 -0.49 43.40
N ASN A 196 1.90 -1.43 44.19
CA ASN A 196 2.10 -1.26 45.63
C ASN A 196 3.53 -1.44 46.14
N GLY A 197 4.43 -2.01 45.33
CA GLY A 197 5.74 -2.46 45.80
C GLY A 197 6.81 -1.38 45.84
N HIS A 198 6.45 -0.15 45.47
CA HIS A 198 7.34 0.99 45.44
C HIS A 198 8.65 0.66 44.67
N ARG A 199 9.80 1.15 45.16
CA ARG A 199 11.11 0.91 44.54
C ARG A 199 11.52 -0.56 44.49
N GLY A 200 10.81 -1.45 45.19
CA GLY A 200 11.09 -2.88 45.23
C GLY A 200 10.52 -3.65 44.03
N GLU A 201 9.44 -3.16 43.42
CA GLU A 201 8.67 -3.88 42.42
C GLU A 201 8.44 -2.95 41.22
N ASN A 202 9.26 -3.11 40.18
CA ASN A 202 9.29 -2.14 39.09
C ASN A 202 8.86 -2.73 37.75
N CYS A 203 8.33 -3.95 37.73
CA CYS A 203 8.00 -4.68 36.52
C CYS A 203 6.57 -5.21 36.58
N ALA A 204 5.78 -4.95 35.54
CA ALA A 204 4.38 -5.30 35.52
C ALA A 204 4.15 -6.74 35.05
N LEU A 205 3.32 -7.43 35.82
CA LEU A 205 2.83 -8.77 35.57
C LEU A 205 1.32 -8.71 35.32
N THR A 206 0.80 -9.48 34.37
CA THR A 206 -0.65 -9.69 34.21
C THR A 206 -1.04 -11.12 34.60
N TYR A 207 -2.19 -11.25 35.28
CA TYR A 207 -2.81 -12.52 35.66
C TYR A 207 -4.31 -12.59 35.36
N LEU A 208 -4.79 -11.69 34.50
CA LEU A 208 -6.15 -11.51 33.98
C LEU A 208 -7.32 -11.54 35.00
N PRO A 209 -8.13 -10.46 35.04
CA PRO A 209 -8.05 -9.26 34.20
C PRO A 209 -7.02 -8.23 34.71
N GLY A 210 -6.33 -8.53 35.81
CA GLY A 210 -5.51 -7.60 36.56
C GLY A 210 -4.03 -7.58 36.22
N TRP A 211 -3.40 -6.45 36.55
CA TRP A 211 -1.96 -6.23 36.59
C TRP A 211 -1.50 -6.00 38.04
N ALA A 212 -0.28 -6.43 38.35
CA ALA A 212 0.43 -6.09 39.57
C ALA A 212 1.92 -5.89 39.28
N ASP A 213 2.57 -5.07 40.07
CA ASP A 213 4.01 -4.89 40.03
C ASP A 213 4.69 -6.01 40.83
N TYR A 214 5.85 -6.44 40.35
CA TYR A 214 6.67 -7.45 41.01
C TYR A 214 8.16 -7.09 40.89
N PRO A 215 9.04 -7.66 41.75
CA PRO A 215 10.48 -7.51 41.59
C PRO A 215 10.89 -8.04 40.21
N CYS A 216 11.60 -7.22 39.43
CA CYS A 216 11.99 -7.58 38.07
C CYS A 216 12.86 -8.84 37.97
N SER A 217 13.50 -9.25 39.09
CA SER A 217 14.28 -10.48 39.21
C SER A 217 13.45 -11.76 39.33
N ASP A 218 12.16 -11.63 39.65
CA ASP A 218 11.28 -12.79 39.81
C ASP A 218 11.05 -13.49 38.48
N LEU A 219 10.85 -14.81 38.56
CA LEU A 219 10.76 -15.66 37.39
C LEU A 219 9.30 -15.94 37.04
N PHE A 220 8.85 -15.36 35.93
CA PHE A 220 7.52 -15.58 35.37
C PHE A 220 7.59 -15.96 33.90
N LEU A 221 6.47 -16.46 33.38
CA LEU A 221 6.29 -16.59 31.94
C LEU A 221 6.28 -15.19 31.31
N TRP A 222 6.41 -15.08 29.99
CA TRP A 222 6.34 -13.78 29.30
C TRP A 222 5.69 -13.93 27.93
N ILE A 223 5.17 -12.80 27.44
CA ILE A 223 4.60 -12.70 26.09
C ILE A 223 5.47 -11.75 25.28
N CYS A 224 5.96 -12.24 24.13
CA CYS A 224 6.52 -11.38 23.10
C CYS A 224 5.43 -10.96 22.11
N GLU A 225 5.57 -9.76 21.58
CA GLU A 225 4.76 -9.21 20.50
C GLU A 225 5.66 -8.71 19.37
N LYS A 226 5.27 -9.05 18.14
CA LYS A 226 5.90 -8.59 16.91
C LYS A 226 4.85 -8.03 15.98
N SER A 227 4.90 -6.72 15.74
CA SER A 227 4.06 -6.09 14.73
C SER A 227 4.47 -6.52 13.32
N ILE A 228 3.48 -6.92 12.52
CA ILE A 228 3.66 -7.21 11.10
C ILE A 228 3.50 -5.93 10.26
N LEU A 229 2.80 -4.92 10.78
CA LEU A 229 2.54 -3.65 10.11
C LEU A 229 3.43 -2.56 10.77
N LYS A 230 4.46 -2.12 10.05
CA LYS A 230 5.25 -0.94 10.42
C LYS A 230 4.73 0.30 9.71
#